data_AF-A0A970ZVU4-F1
#
_entry.id   AF-A0A970ZVU4-F1
#
_cell.length_a   1.000
_cell.length_b   1.000
_cell.length_c   1.000
_cell.angle_alpha   90.00
_cell.angle_beta   90.00
_cell.angle_gamma   90.00
#
_symmetry.space_group_name_H-M   'P 1'
#
loop_
_entity.id
_entity.type
_entity.pdbx_description
1 polymer ?
#
loop_
_entity_poly.entity_id
_entity_poly.type
_entity_poly.pdbx_seq_one_letter_code
_entity_poly.pdbx_strand_id
1 'polypeptide(L)'
;MFEKIIARLTRMLKMDHTVYDEIAVDENATLEAAIIVAITALLSAIGTLFGGNFGTFIWTFIRQIAVGWVLWSAIVWLVGSKLFAGEGTFMNILRVLGYVTAPLILGIVPVIGTLVGGILSLVLGFFAIRETMDLTTEKTILTIVIGWVINLVVGLIF
;
A
#
# COMPACT_ATOMS: atom_id res chain seq x y z
N MET A 1 -0.98 -16.94 11.61
CA MET A 1 -0.88 -15.54 11.10
C MET A 1 0.10 -15.46 9.92
N PHE A 2 1.40 -15.68 10.11
CA PHE A 2 2.37 -15.61 9.01
C PHE A 2 2.08 -16.54 7.82
N GLU A 3 1.67 -17.79 8.06
CA GLU A 3 1.26 -18.70 6.98
C GLU A 3 0.09 -18.14 6.15
N LYS A 4 -0.87 -17.48 6.81
CA LYS A 4 -2.01 -16.82 6.16
C LYS A 4 -1.56 -15.64 5.32
N ILE A 5 -0.66 -14.81 5.85
CA ILE A 5 -0.04 -13.69 5.11
C ILE A 5 0.65 -14.21 3.84
N ILE A 6 1.48 -15.24 3.96
CA ILE A 6 2.23 -15.81 2.83
C ILE A 6 1.27 -16.41 1.81
N ALA A 7 0.23 -17.13 2.24
CA ALA A 7 -0.77 -17.70 1.33
C ALA A 7 -1.50 -16.60 0.54
N ARG A 8 -1.91 -15.53 1.21
CA ARG A 8 -2.55 -14.36 0.60
C ARG A 8 -1.64 -13.64 -0.40
N LEU A 9 -0.41 -13.34 0.00
CA LEU A 9 0.58 -12.72 -0.89
C LEU A 9 0.90 -13.59 -2.11
N THR A 10 1.01 -14.91 -1.92
CA THR A 10 1.23 -15.85 -3.03
C THR A 10 0.07 -15.81 -4.02
N ARG A 11 -1.17 -15.72 -3.54
CA ARG A 11 -2.36 -15.60 -4.38
C ARG A 11 -2.42 -14.25 -5.10
N MET A 12 -2.08 -13.15 -4.43
CA MET A 12 -1.94 -11.83 -5.07
C MET A 12 -0.93 -11.88 -6.22
N LEU A 13 0.24 -12.48 -6.01
CA LEU A 13 1.28 -12.62 -7.04
C LEU A 13 0.86 -13.53 -8.20
N LYS A 14 0.01 -14.52 -7.93
CA LYS A 14 -0.60 -15.40 -8.95
C LYS A 14 -1.79 -14.76 -9.67
N MET A 15 -2.09 -13.49 -9.39
CA MET A 15 -3.25 -12.76 -9.93
C MET A 15 -4.60 -13.44 -9.62
N ASP A 16 -4.70 -14.11 -8.48
CA ASP A 16 -5.99 -14.56 -7.97
C ASP A 16 -6.72 -13.36 -7.35
N HIS A 17 -7.62 -12.75 -8.11
CA HIS A 17 -8.35 -11.55 -7.72
C HIS A 17 -9.26 -11.75 -6.50
N THR A 18 -9.71 -12.98 -6.22
CA THR A 18 -10.61 -13.25 -5.09
C THR A 18 -9.95 -12.98 -3.73
N VAL A 19 -8.62 -12.91 -3.68
CA VAL A 19 -7.89 -12.65 -2.43
C VAL A 19 -8.06 -11.22 -1.94
N TYR A 20 -8.32 -10.25 -2.83
CA TYR A 20 -8.46 -8.85 -2.45
C TYR A 20 -9.69 -8.64 -1.58
N ASP A 21 -10.83 -9.22 -1.96
CA ASP A 21 -12.06 -9.17 -1.18
C ASP A 21 -11.93 -9.93 0.14
N GLU A 22 -11.27 -11.09 0.11
CA GLU A 22 -10.99 -11.88 1.32
C GLU A 22 -10.19 -11.06 2.36
N ILE A 23 -9.16 -10.34 1.92
CA ILE A 23 -8.35 -9.46 2.78
C ILE A 23 -9.18 -8.26 3.24
N ALA A 24 -9.98 -7.67 2.35
CA ALA A 24 -10.79 -6.51 2.64
C ALA A 24 -11.76 -6.78 3.79
N VAL A 25 -12.52 -7.87 3.74
CA VAL A 25 -13.57 -8.16 4.74
C VAL A 25 -13.07 -8.81 6.02
N ASP A 26 -11.85 -9.36 6.03
CA ASP A 26 -11.25 -9.95 7.24
C ASP A 26 -10.67 -8.87 8.16
N GLU A 27 -11.34 -8.62 9.29
CA GLU A 27 -10.90 -7.61 10.26
C GLU A 27 -9.51 -7.90 10.84
N ASN A 28 -9.13 -9.18 10.96
CA ASN A 28 -7.80 -9.58 11.44
C ASN A 28 -6.70 -9.19 10.46
N ALA A 29 -7.03 -9.02 9.17
CA ALA A 29 -6.08 -8.59 8.15
C ALA A 29 -5.55 -7.17 8.39
N THR A 30 -6.19 -6.37 9.25
CA THR A 30 -5.68 -5.05 9.66
C THR A 30 -4.35 -5.18 10.38
N LEU A 31 -4.25 -6.14 11.30
CA LEU A 31 -3.01 -6.40 12.04
C LEU A 31 -1.95 -6.98 11.10
N GLU A 32 -2.36 -7.89 10.21
CA GLU A 32 -1.48 -8.49 9.20
C GLU A 32 -0.87 -7.40 8.27
N ALA A 33 -1.71 -6.50 7.76
CA ALA A 33 -1.31 -5.34 6.96
C ALA A 33 -0.38 -4.40 7.73
N ALA A 34 -0.70 -4.09 8.99
CA ALA A 34 0.14 -3.24 9.83
C ALA A 34 1.54 -3.83 10.05
N ILE A 35 1.65 -5.15 10.23
CA ILE A 35 2.96 -5.84 10.36
C ILE A 35 3.77 -5.70 9.07
N ILE A 36 3.15 -5.93 7.90
CA ILE A 36 3.82 -5.80 6.60
C ILE A 36 4.33 -4.36 6.40
N VAL A 37 3.47 -3.37 6.68
CA VAL A 37 3.81 -1.95 6.53
C VAL A 37 4.89 -1.53 7.53
N ALA A 38 4.85 -2.01 8.77
CA ALA A 38 5.89 -1.74 9.75
C ALA A 38 7.25 -2.29 9.30
N ILE A 39 7.30 -3.50 8.74
CA ILE A 39 8.53 -4.09 8.21
C ILE A 39 9.07 -3.27 7.04
N THR A 40 8.21 -2.92 6.07
CA THR A 40 8.62 -2.15 4.88
C THR A 40 9.07 -0.74 5.24
N ALA A 41 8.37 -0.08 6.17
CA ALA A 41 8.74 1.22 6.71
C ALA A 41 10.08 1.16 7.45
N LEU A 42 10.32 0.11 8.24
CA LEU A 42 11.58 -0.08 8.95
C LEU A 42 12.75 -0.24 7.98
N LEU A 43 12.60 -1.10 6.97
CA LEU A 43 13.62 -1.30 5.94
C LEU A 43 13.94 -0.01 5.17
N SER A 44 12.92 0.78 4.86
CA SER A 44 13.09 2.08 4.21
C SER A 44 13.80 3.08 5.12
N ALA A 45 13.45 3.12 6.41
CA ALA A 45 14.03 4.05 7.38
C ALA A 45 15.47 3.70 7.78
N ILE A 46 15.87 2.42 7.80
CA ILE A 46 17.24 2.01 8.14
C ILE A 46 18.28 2.72 7.25
N GLY A 47 17.94 2.95 5.97
CA GLY A 47 18.80 3.70 5.05
C GLY A 47 19.18 5.09 5.56
N THR A 48 18.30 5.76 6.32
CA THR A 48 18.56 7.11 6.83
C THR A 48 19.56 7.13 7.98
N LEU A 49 19.85 5.99 8.62
CA LEU A 49 20.86 5.92 9.68
C LEU A 49 22.29 6.03 9.14
N PHE A 50 22.52 5.74 7.86
CA PHE A 50 23.84 5.82 7.24
C PHE A 50 24.28 7.25 6.88
N GLY A 51 23.34 8.20 6.83
CA GLY A 51 23.62 9.61 6.49
C GLY A 51 22.89 10.64 7.34
N GLY A 52 22.07 10.21 8.30
CA GLY A 52 21.26 11.07 9.16
C GLY A 52 21.42 10.73 10.65
N ASN A 53 20.44 11.10 11.46
CA ASN A 53 20.42 10.81 12.90
C ASN A 53 19.21 9.96 13.29
N PHE A 54 19.16 9.52 14.55
CA PHE A 54 18.05 8.70 15.07
C PHE A 54 16.68 9.41 14.96
N GLY A 55 16.64 10.74 15.07
CA GLY A 55 15.43 11.53 14.85
C GLY A 55 14.92 11.42 13.41
N THR A 56 15.81 11.51 12.42
CA THR A 56 15.47 11.30 10.99
C THR A 56 14.94 9.90 10.74
N PHE A 57 15.52 8.88 11.39
CA PHE A 57 15.05 7.51 11.31
C PHE A 57 13.62 7.37 11.83
N ILE A 58 13.34 7.85 13.05
CA ILE A 58 12.00 7.79 13.65
C ILE A 58 10.98 8.57 12.82
N TRP A 59 11.35 9.77 12.37
CA TRP A 59 10.50 10.58 11.51
C TRP A 59 10.15 9.86 10.21
N THR A 60 11.13 9.28 9.53
CA THR A 60 10.93 8.54 8.27
C THR A 60 10.05 7.31 8.49
N PHE A 61 10.31 6.55 9.55
CA PHE A 61 9.53 5.38 9.91
C PHE A 61 8.04 5.73 10.14
N ILE A 62 7.77 6.72 11.00
CA ILE A 62 6.40 7.14 11.31
C ILE A 62 5.72 7.75 10.08
N ARG A 63 6.42 8.59 9.32
CA ARG A 63 5.91 9.20 8.09
C ARG A 63 5.51 8.14 7.08
N GLN A 64 6.28 7.07 6.91
CA GLN A 64 5.96 6.03 5.94
C GLN A 64 4.66 5.29 6.32
N ILE A 65 4.42 5.04 7.60
CA ILE A 65 3.19 4.42 8.08
C ILE A 65 2.01 5.40 7.92
N ALA A 66 2.14 6.61 8.43
CA ALA A 66 1.04 7.59 8.46
C ALA A 66 0.71 8.13 7.07
N VAL A 67 1.71 8.56 6.30
CA VAL A 67 1.51 9.19 4.98
C VAL A 67 1.50 8.13 3.88
N GLY A 68 2.49 7.24 3.89
CA GLY A 68 2.68 6.25 2.82
C GLY A 68 1.63 5.15 2.81
N TRP A 69 0.99 4.86 3.95
CA TRP A 69 -0.06 3.84 4.03
C TRP A 69 -1.42 4.41 4.44
N VAL A 70 -1.54 5.04 5.62
CA VAL A 70 -2.85 5.46 6.14
C VAL A 70 -3.46 6.59 5.29
N LEU A 71 -2.72 7.68 5.09
CA LEU A 71 -3.18 8.81 4.29
C LEU A 71 -3.38 8.42 2.83
N TRP A 72 -2.46 7.65 2.25
CA TRP A 72 -2.62 7.12 0.90
C TRP A 72 -3.92 6.33 0.74
N SER A 73 -4.20 5.42 1.68
CA SER A 73 -5.45 4.65 1.67
C SER A 73 -6.68 5.54 1.81
N ALA A 74 -6.60 6.60 2.61
CA ALA A 74 -7.70 7.55 2.78
C ALA A 74 -7.95 8.36 1.50
N ILE A 75 -6.88 8.82 0.83
CA ILE A 75 -6.97 9.54 -0.45
C ILE A 75 -7.60 8.63 -1.51
N VAL A 76 -7.09 7.41 -1.68
CA VAL A 76 -7.62 6.45 -2.66
C VAL A 76 -9.09 6.14 -2.39
N TRP A 77 -9.43 5.84 -1.13
CA TRP A 77 -10.82 5.58 -0.75
C TRP A 77 -11.73 6.78 -1.01
N LEU A 78 -11.32 8.00 -0.64
CA LEU A 78 -12.10 9.21 -0.86
C LEU A 78 -12.32 9.48 -2.35
N VAL A 79 -11.26 9.39 -3.16
CA VAL A 79 -11.33 9.62 -4.60
C VAL A 79 -12.22 8.58 -5.27
N GLY A 80 -11.96 7.28 -5.02
CA GLY A 80 -12.71 6.19 -5.62
C GLY A 80 -14.19 6.20 -5.22
N SER A 81 -14.49 6.42 -3.94
CA SER A 81 -15.87 6.42 -3.44
C SER A 81 -16.65 7.68 -3.85
N LYS A 82 -16.04 8.87 -3.75
CA LYS A 82 -16.76 10.14 -3.98
C LYS A 82 -16.87 10.51 -5.45
N LEU A 83 -15.85 10.23 -6.26
CA LEU A 83 -15.88 10.60 -7.68
C LEU A 83 -16.45 9.49 -8.56
N PHE A 84 -16.26 8.23 -8.18
CA PHE A 84 -16.57 7.10 -9.05
C PHE A 84 -17.60 6.13 -8.47
N ALA A 85 -18.13 6.43 -7.28
CA ALA A 85 -19.07 5.59 -6.53
C ALA A 85 -18.53 4.18 -6.27
N GLY A 86 -17.22 4.05 -6.07
CA GLY A 86 -16.59 2.77 -5.73
C GLY A 86 -17.07 2.25 -4.38
N GLU A 87 -17.18 0.93 -4.30
CA GLU A 87 -17.62 0.23 -3.10
C GLU A 87 -16.51 0.13 -2.04
N GLY A 88 -16.86 -0.47 -0.90
CA GLY A 88 -15.92 -0.71 0.18
C GLY A 88 -15.75 0.47 1.15
N THR A 89 -15.35 0.11 2.36
CA THR A 89 -15.05 1.06 3.44
C THR A 89 -13.58 1.46 3.40
N PHE A 90 -13.24 2.56 4.06
CA PHE A 90 -11.85 2.96 4.28
C PHE A 90 -10.99 1.81 4.84
N MET A 91 -11.54 1.04 5.79
CA MET A 91 -10.82 -0.08 6.41
C MET A 91 -10.57 -1.24 5.44
N ASN A 92 -11.49 -1.48 4.49
CA ASN A 92 -11.27 -2.49 3.45
C ASN A 92 -10.04 -2.12 2.60
N ILE A 93 -9.99 -0.87 2.13
CA ILE A 93 -8.88 -0.35 1.30
C ILE A 93 -7.57 -0.30 2.07
N LEU A 94 -7.61 0.16 3.33
CA LEU A 94 -6.44 0.21 4.21
C LEU A 94 -5.76 -1.16 4.35
N ARG A 95 -6.54 -2.22 4.59
CA ARG A 95 -6.02 -3.59 4.73
C ARG A 95 -5.33 -4.05 3.46
N VAL A 96 -6.03 -3.95 2.33
CA VAL A 96 -5.53 -4.46 1.05
C VAL A 96 -4.29 -3.69 0.59
N LEU A 97 -4.30 -2.36 0.70
CA LEU A 97 -3.13 -1.53 0.36
C LEU A 97 -1.94 -1.75 1.29
N GLY A 98 -2.16 -2.22 2.52
CA GLY A 98 -1.05 -2.63 3.39
C GLY A 98 -0.32 -3.86 2.85
N TYR A 99 -1.05 -4.84 2.32
CA TYR A 99 -0.46 -6.00 1.64
C TYR A 99 0.31 -5.63 0.36
N VAL A 100 -0.18 -4.62 -0.36
CA VAL A 100 0.46 -4.09 -1.58
C VAL A 100 1.88 -3.58 -1.30
N THR A 101 2.22 -3.23 -0.06
CA THR A 101 3.59 -2.81 0.30
C THR A 101 4.57 -3.98 0.42
N ALA A 102 4.12 -5.23 0.54
CA ALA A 102 5.00 -6.38 0.78
C ALA A 102 6.13 -6.56 -0.25
N PRO A 103 5.92 -6.38 -1.57
CA PRO A 103 7.00 -6.49 -2.54
C PRO A 103 8.13 -5.48 -2.34
N LEU A 104 7.88 -4.35 -1.65
CA LEU A 104 8.90 -3.33 -1.36
C LEU A 104 10.01 -3.86 -0.43
N ILE A 105 9.76 -4.95 0.31
CA ILE A 105 10.78 -5.66 1.10
C ILE A 105 11.96 -6.10 0.22
N LEU A 106 11.72 -6.37 -1.07
CA LEU A 106 12.78 -6.72 -2.02
C LEU A 106 13.82 -5.61 -2.18
N GLY A 107 13.50 -4.37 -1.82
CA GLY A 107 14.41 -3.22 -1.83
C GLY A 107 15.68 -3.36 -1.00
N ILE A 108 15.80 -4.42 -0.18
CA ILE A 108 17.08 -4.82 0.46
C ILE A 108 18.17 -5.08 -0.59
N VAL A 109 17.81 -5.60 -1.77
CA VAL A 109 18.74 -5.75 -2.89
C VAL A 109 18.77 -4.43 -3.67
N PRO A 110 19.89 -3.68 -3.67
CA PRO A 110 19.95 -2.38 -4.32
C PRO A 110 19.63 -2.47 -5.81
N VAL A 111 18.96 -1.43 -6.32
CA VAL A 111 18.58 -1.26 -7.74
C VAL A 111 17.57 -2.30 -8.23
N ILE A 112 17.94 -3.58 -8.31
CA ILE A 112 17.08 -4.64 -8.85
C ILE A 112 15.88 -4.87 -7.94
N GLY A 113 16.12 -5.07 -6.65
CA GLY A 113 15.07 -5.33 -5.68
C GLY A 113 14.10 -4.16 -5.53
N THR A 114 14.62 -2.94 -5.55
CA THR A 114 13.80 -1.71 -5.52
C THR A 114 12.93 -1.57 -6.77
N LEU A 115 13.48 -1.87 -7.96
CA LEU A 115 12.72 -1.79 -9.21
C LEU A 115 11.64 -2.87 -9.29
N VAL A 116 12.01 -4.13 -9.02
CA VAL A 116 11.07 -5.26 -9.05
C VAL A 116 9.99 -5.08 -8.00
N GLY A 117 10.36 -4.74 -6.76
CA GLY A 117 9.41 -4.49 -5.67
C GLY A 117 8.47 -3.32 -5.99
N GLY A 118 8.99 -2.24 -6.55
CA GLY A 118 8.19 -1.08 -6.96
C GLY A 118 7.18 -1.43 -8.06
N ILE A 119 7.62 -2.11 -9.13
CA ILE A 119 6.73 -2.51 -10.24
C ILE A 119 5.66 -3.48 -9.74
N LEU A 120 6.03 -4.49 -8.94
CA LEU A 120 5.07 -5.44 -8.37
C LEU A 120 4.06 -4.74 -7.47
N SER A 121 4.52 -3.83 -6.60
CA SER A 121 3.63 -3.05 -5.72
C SER A 121 2.66 -2.18 -6.54
N LEU A 122 3.10 -1.57 -7.64
CA LEU A 122 2.20 -0.81 -8.52
C LEU A 122 1.14 -1.69 -9.18
N VAL A 123 1.54 -2.85 -9.70
CA VAL A 123 0.61 -3.80 -10.35
C VAL A 123 -0.40 -4.33 -9.34
N LEU A 124 0.06 -4.77 -8.16
CA LEU A 124 -0.83 -5.24 -7.09
C LEU A 124 -1.71 -4.11 -6.57
N GLY A 125 -1.21 -2.88 -6.47
CA GLY A 125 -1.98 -1.70 -6.08
C GLY A 125 -3.11 -1.39 -7.05
N PHE A 126 -2.85 -1.51 -8.36
CA PHE A 126 -3.89 -1.34 -9.37
C PHE A 126 -5.04 -2.34 -9.16
N PHE A 127 -4.74 -3.63 -9.06
CA PHE A 127 -5.76 -4.65 -8.87
C PHE A 127 -6.43 -4.55 -7.50
N ALA A 128 -5.68 -4.28 -6.45
CA ALA A 128 -6.23 -4.04 -5.11
C ALA A 128 -7.32 -2.96 -5.13
N ILE A 129 -7.06 -1.81 -5.75
CA ILE A 129 -8.03 -0.71 -5.81
C ILE A 129 -9.21 -1.10 -6.70
N ARG A 130 -8.94 -1.73 -7.84
CA ARG A 130 -9.98 -2.15 -8.79
C ARG A 130 -10.96 -3.12 -8.17
N GLU A 131 -10.45 -4.21 -7.61
CA GLU A 131 -11.28 -5.31 -7.10
C GLU A 131 -11.98 -4.88 -5.80
N THR A 132 -11.27 -4.27 -4.84
CA THR A 132 -11.87 -3.91 -3.54
C THR A 132 -12.92 -2.81 -3.64
N MET A 133 -12.84 -1.94 -4.66
CA MET A 133 -13.83 -0.86 -4.88
C MET A 133 -14.81 -1.16 -6.01
N ASP A 134 -14.73 -2.34 -6.63
CA ASP A 134 -15.48 -2.73 -7.84
C ASP A 134 -15.48 -1.63 -8.93
N LEU A 135 -14.29 -1.10 -9.22
CA LEU A 135 -14.12 -0.04 -10.21
C LEU A 135 -13.81 -0.61 -11.60
N THR A 136 -14.24 0.09 -12.65
CA THR A 136 -13.75 -0.21 -14.01
C THR A 136 -12.29 0.20 -14.15
N THR A 137 -11.58 -0.40 -15.10
CA THR A 137 -10.15 -0.12 -15.35
C THR A 137 -9.87 1.38 -15.50
N GLU A 138 -10.72 2.10 -16.23
CA GLU A 138 -10.58 3.54 -16.46
C GLU A 138 -10.73 4.33 -15.15
N LYS A 139 -11.75 4.00 -14.34
CA LYS A 139 -11.99 4.64 -13.05
C LYS A 139 -10.87 4.34 -12.05
N THR A 140 -10.30 3.14 -12.07
CA THR A 140 -9.15 2.79 -11.25
C THR A 140 -7.92 3.60 -11.62
N ILE A 141 -7.61 3.71 -12.93
CA ILE A 141 -6.49 4.54 -13.40
C ILE A 141 -6.69 5.99 -12.96
N LEU A 142 -7.87 6.56 -13.18
CA LEU A 142 -8.18 7.93 -12.76
C LEU A 142 -8.06 8.11 -11.25
N THR A 143 -8.53 7.13 -10.46
CA THR A 143 -8.42 7.15 -9.00
C THR A 143 -6.96 7.22 -8.56
N ILE A 144 -6.10 6.38 -9.14
CA ILE A 144 -4.66 6.35 -8.83
C ILE A 144 -3.99 7.66 -9.23
N VAL A 145 -4.27 8.18 -10.43
CA VAL A 145 -3.66 9.42 -10.94
C VAL A 145 -4.08 10.62 -10.10
N ILE A 146 -5.37 10.78 -9.82
CA ILE A 146 -5.89 11.86 -8.97
C ILE A 146 -5.31 11.73 -7.56
N GLY A 147 -5.27 10.51 -7.01
CA GLY A 147 -4.68 10.26 -5.69
C GLY A 147 -3.21 10.66 -5.63
N TRP A 148 -2.43 10.36 -6.68
CA TRP A 148 -1.03 10.77 -6.80
C TRP A 148 -0.87 12.29 -6.83
N VAL A 149 -1.71 13.00 -7.58
CA VAL A 149 -1.69 14.47 -7.63
C VAL A 149 -1.99 15.06 -6.25
N ILE A 150 -2.99 14.53 -5.54
CA ILE A 150 -3.31 14.97 -4.17
C ILE A 150 -2.13 14.70 -3.24
N ASN A 151 -1.53 13.51 -3.30
CA ASN A 151 -0.39 13.14 -2.46
C ASN A 151 0.82 14.06 -2.73
N LEU A 152 1.09 14.39 -4.00
CA LEU A 152 2.14 15.33 -4.38
C LEU A 152 1.90 16.73 -3.81
N VAL A 153 0.67 17.26 -3.91
CA VAL A 153 0.33 18.56 -3.33
C VAL A 153 0.50 18.56 -1.81
N VAL A 154 0.04 17.51 -1.13
CA VAL A 154 0.25 17.35 0.31
C VAL A 154 1.75 17.32 0.64
N GLY A 155 2.54 16.54 -0.10
CA GLY A 155 3.99 16.44 0.09
C GLY A 155 4.79 17.69 -0.26
N LEU A 156 4.21 18.69 -0.92
CA LEU A 156 4.82 20.01 -1.12
C LEU A 156 4.55 20.96 0.05
N ILE A 157 3.49 20.71 0.82
CA ILE A 157 3.08 21.54 1.97
C ILE A 157 3.82 21.09 3.25
N PHE A 158 4.22 19.82 3.32
CA PHE A 158 4.90 19.18 4.47
C PHE A 158 6.29 18.65 4.10
#